data_AF-A0A952Y623-F1
#
_entry.id   AF-A0A952Y623-F1
#
_cell.length_a   1.000
_cell.length_b   1.000
_cell.length_c   1.000
_cell.angle_alpha   90.00
_cell.angle_beta   90.00
_cell.angle_gamma   90.00
#
_symmetry.space_group_name_H-M   'P 1'
#
loop_
_entity.id
_entity.type
_entity.pdbx_description
1 polymer ?
#
loop_
_entity_poly.entity_id
_entity_poly.type
_entity_poly.pdbx_seq_one_letter_code
_entity_poly.pdbx_strand_id
1 'polypeptide(L)'
;MQYALSASGGGHLRNPFFEVLGAIRHEGSIAAAARKLGFSYRHLWGYLKEQETRLDRAPVHWDKGRAARLTEFAEKLLWAETRIRARLAPQVENLATEIGRELSIAFNDAVQITDCVASHDLSLPLLKRLCQTERELLLDLRYEGSLEALRQLRQGHCAFAGIHLPLSRPELAQRGSKVHRAFGPLLRLGREKLIRVAHRTQGLFVAQGNPLGVRGIEDLPRLRFVNRAPTTGTRALLEELLARHRIEPASIRGFNHEESNHLAVAAAVASGAADAGFGIQAAATGKSIDFVPLIVEDYFLVCERETLETPAADAIVSLLASTRWREQVAQLAGYSAQGSGEIVSLRRTLPWYR
;
A
#
# COMPACT_ATOMS: atom_id res chain seq x y z
N MET A 1 -27.27 -4.70 9.33
CA MET A 1 -26.50 -4.86 8.07
C MET A 1 -25.68 -6.12 8.18
N GLN A 2 -25.71 -7.01 7.19
CA GLN A 2 -24.90 -8.24 7.17
C GLN A 2 -23.83 -8.12 6.08
N TYR A 3 -22.63 -8.62 6.35
CA TYR A 3 -21.54 -8.70 5.39
C TYR A 3 -21.51 -10.10 4.77
N ALA A 4 -21.16 -10.17 3.49
CA ALA A 4 -20.92 -11.43 2.77
C ALA A 4 -19.44 -11.54 2.37
N LEU A 5 -18.90 -12.76 2.45
CA LEU A 5 -17.59 -13.10 1.90
C LEU A 5 -17.78 -13.58 0.46
N SER A 6 -17.07 -12.96 -0.50
CA SER A 6 -17.05 -13.41 -1.89
C SER A 6 -15.86 -14.33 -2.15
N ALA A 7 -16.10 -15.43 -2.88
CA ALA A 7 -15.12 -16.46 -3.23
C ALA A 7 -14.20 -16.09 -4.42
N SER A 8 -14.41 -14.94 -5.07
CA SER A 8 -13.61 -14.53 -6.23
C SER A 8 -12.39 -13.69 -5.80
N GLY A 9 -11.20 -14.29 -5.87
CA GLY A 9 -9.91 -13.59 -6.04
C GLY A 9 -9.66 -12.40 -5.12
N GLY A 10 -9.55 -12.66 -3.82
CA GLY A 10 -9.29 -11.68 -2.77
C GLY A 10 -10.52 -11.55 -1.87
N GLY A 11 -10.43 -11.99 -0.61
CA GLY A 11 -11.56 -12.01 0.34
C GLY A 11 -12.08 -10.62 0.70
N HIS A 12 -12.86 -10.00 -0.19
CA HIS A 12 -13.45 -8.71 0.05
C HIS A 12 -14.72 -8.90 0.88
N LEU A 13 -14.74 -8.36 2.10
CA LEU A 13 -15.97 -8.17 2.86
C LEU A 13 -16.87 -7.23 2.06
N ARG A 14 -17.95 -7.77 1.50
CA ARG A 14 -18.90 -6.99 0.69
C ARG A 14 -20.17 -6.73 1.48
N ASN A 15 -20.67 -5.51 1.34
CA ASN A 15 -21.97 -5.12 1.83
C ASN A 15 -22.62 -4.24 0.76
N PRO A 16 -23.75 -4.71 0.17
CA PRO A 16 -24.41 -4.04 -0.96
C PRO A 16 -24.73 -2.57 -0.68
N PHE A 17 -25.03 -2.21 0.57
CA PHE A 17 -25.34 -0.84 0.94
C PHE A 17 -24.16 0.10 0.68
N PHE A 18 -22.95 -0.30 1.10
CA PHE A 18 -21.75 0.51 0.92
C PHE A 18 -21.26 0.53 -0.53
N GLU A 19 -21.50 -0.54 -1.30
CA GLU A 19 -21.27 -0.55 -2.75
C GLU A 19 -22.16 0.48 -3.46
N VAL A 20 -23.44 0.54 -3.07
CA VAL A 20 -24.39 1.53 -3.57
C VAL A 20 -23.97 2.96 -3.20
N LEU A 21 -23.63 3.22 -1.94
CA LEU A 21 -23.18 4.55 -1.52
C LEU A 21 -21.91 4.98 -2.25
N GLY A 22 -20.93 4.10 -2.37
CA GLY A 22 -19.68 4.36 -3.09
C GLY A 22 -19.91 4.64 -4.59
N ALA A 23 -20.80 3.88 -5.24
CA ALA A 23 -21.17 4.11 -6.63
C ALA A 23 -21.88 5.47 -6.81
N ILE A 24 -22.82 5.82 -5.93
CA ILE A 24 -23.51 7.12 -6.00
C ILE A 24 -22.52 8.27 -5.82
N ARG A 25 -21.59 8.15 -4.86
CA ARG A 25 -20.56 9.18 -4.62
C ARG A 25 -19.65 9.39 -5.82
N HIS A 26 -19.21 8.29 -6.45
CA HIS A 26 -18.30 8.35 -7.59
C HIS A 26 -18.98 8.84 -8.87
N GLU A 27 -20.21 8.38 -9.13
CA GLU A 27 -20.93 8.67 -10.38
C GLU A 27 -21.77 9.96 -10.31
N GLY A 28 -21.99 10.52 -9.12
CA GLY A 28 -22.77 11.76 -8.91
C GLY A 28 -24.25 11.66 -9.25
N SER A 29 -24.77 10.47 -9.59
CA SER A 29 -26.18 10.23 -9.85
C SER A 29 -26.61 8.80 -9.55
N ILE A 30 -27.85 8.63 -9.08
CA ILE A 30 -28.44 7.31 -8.82
C ILE A 30 -28.57 6.51 -10.13
N ALA A 31 -28.90 7.16 -11.25
CA ALA A 31 -29.04 6.49 -12.54
C ALA A 31 -27.71 5.94 -13.08
N ALA A 32 -26.61 6.69 -12.94
CA ALA A 32 -25.29 6.20 -13.33
C ALA A 32 -24.79 5.10 -12.37
N ALA A 33 -25.00 5.26 -11.06
CA ALA A 33 -24.70 4.23 -10.07
C ALA A 33 -25.45 2.92 -10.34
N ALA A 34 -26.74 2.99 -10.67
CA ALA A 34 -27.56 1.82 -11.02
C ALA A 34 -26.98 1.09 -12.25
N ARG A 35 -26.64 1.82 -13.33
CA ARG A 35 -26.02 1.23 -14.52
C ARG A 35 -24.68 0.55 -14.20
N LYS A 36 -23.82 1.19 -13.41
CA LYS A 36 -22.53 0.64 -13.00
C LYS A 36 -22.65 -0.65 -12.21
N LEU A 37 -23.68 -0.73 -11.36
CA LEU A 37 -23.94 -1.89 -10.51
C LEU A 37 -24.82 -2.96 -11.19
N GLY A 38 -25.27 -2.72 -12.42
CA GLY A 38 -26.16 -3.64 -13.14
C GLY A 38 -27.61 -3.67 -12.62
N PHE A 39 -28.04 -2.65 -11.89
CA PHE A 39 -29.40 -2.53 -11.35
C PHE A 39 -30.29 -1.63 -12.21
N SER A 40 -31.62 -1.86 -12.17
CA SER A 40 -32.57 -0.88 -12.70
C SER A 40 -32.67 0.34 -11.77
N TYR A 41 -32.95 1.52 -12.33
CA TYR A 41 -33.12 2.74 -11.53
C TYR A 41 -34.18 2.55 -10.43
N ARG A 42 -35.33 1.95 -10.77
CA ARG A 42 -36.42 1.67 -9.82
C ARG A 42 -35.98 0.75 -8.69
N HIS A 43 -35.16 -0.26 -9.00
CA HIS A 43 -34.64 -1.18 -7.99
C HIS A 43 -33.69 -0.47 -7.02
N LEU A 44 -32.71 0.29 -7.54
CA LEU A 44 -31.77 1.02 -6.69
C LEU A 44 -32.48 2.09 -5.84
N TRP A 45 -33.47 2.76 -6.42
CA TRP A 45 -34.29 3.75 -5.71
C TRP A 45 -35.09 3.11 -4.56
N GLY A 46 -35.77 1.99 -4.83
CA GLY A 46 -36.51 1.25 -3.80
C GLY A 46 -35.60 0.74 -2.69
N TYR A 47 -34.43 0.22 -3.04
CA TYR A 47 -33.42 -0.23 -2.08
C TYR A 47 -32.97 0.92 -1.16
N LEU A 48 -32.63 2.09 -1.71
CA LEU A 48 -32.22 3.26 -0.92
C LEU A 48 -33.33 3.72 0.05
N LYS A 49 -34.60 3.67 -0.38
CA LYS A 49 -35.75 3.99 0.48
C LYS A 49 -35.94 2.97 1.60
N GLU A 50 -35.75 1.69 1.32
CA GLU A 50 -35.76 0.65 2.36
C GLU A 50 -34.65 0.89 3.39
N GLN A 51 -33.45 1.24 2.94
CA GLN A 51 -32.33 1.55 3.84
C GLN A 51 -32.59 2.83 4.65
N GLU A 52 -33.20 3.86 4.07
CA GLU A 52 -33.63 5.07 4.79
C GLU A 52 -34.56 4.74 5.95
N THR A 53 -35.59 3.91 5.72
CA THR A 53 -36.50 3.43 6.77
C THR A 53 -35.78 2.62 7.83
N ARG A 54 -34.86 1.73 7.43
CA ARG A 54 -34.13 0.87 8.38
C ARG A 54 -33.11 1.61 9.24
N LEU A 55 -32.55 2.71 8.72
CA LEU A 55 -31.53 3.50 9.40
C LEU A 55 -32.12 4.69 10.18
N ASP A 56 -33.42 4.93 10.03
CA ASP A 56 -34.13 6.11 10.54
C ASP A 56 -33.44 7.44 10.14
N ARG A 57 -32.72 7.41 9.01
CA ARG A 57 -31.92 8.52 8.48
C ARG A 57 -31.78 8.38 6.97
N ALA A 58 -31.98 9.48 6.25
CA ALA A 58 -31.80 9.52 4.80
C ALA A 58 -30.32 9.33 4.42
N PRO A 59 -30.00 8.36 3.55
CA PRO A 59 -28.63 8.18 3.06
C PRO A 59 -28.29 9.12 1.89
N VAL A 60 -29.30 9.65 1.18
CA VAL A 60 -29.14 10.47 -0.02
C VAL A 60 -30.07 11.69 0.04
N HIS A 61 -29.60 12.84 -0.44
CA HIS A 61 -30.46 14.01 -0.66
C HIS A 61 -31.29 13.83 -1.94
N TRP A 62 -32.61 13.94 -1.81
CA TRP A 62 -33.59 13.68 -2.87
C TRP A 62 -34.05 14.97 -3.59
N ASP A 63 -33.12 15.75 -4.15
CA ASP A 63 -33.49 16.98 -4.88
C ASP A 63 -33.86 16.67 -6.33
N LYS A 64 -35.11 16.96 -6.73
CA LYS A 64 -35.54 16.83 -8.14
C LYS A 64 -34.70 17.77 -9.02
N GLY A 65 -34.04 17.20 -10.04
CA GLY A 65 -33.26 17.95 -11.04
C GLY A 65 -31.82 18.29 -10.64
N ARG A 66 -31.32 17.82 -9.48
CA ARG A 66 -29.92 17.99 -9.07
C ARG A 66 -29.17 16.67 -9.02
N ALA A 67 -27.84 16.74 -9.11
CA ALA A 67 -26.95 15.60 -8.92
C ALA A 67 -27.20 14.96 -7.55
N ALA A 68 -27.30 13.63 -7.51
CA ALA A 68 -27.55 12.92 -6.26
C ALA A 68 -26.31 13.03 -5.37
N ARG A 69 -26.50 13.49 -4.13
CA ARG A 69 -25.42 13.63 -3.14
C ARG A 69 -25.75 12.82 -1.90
N LEU A 70 -24.74 12.15 -1.36
CA LEU A 70 -24.83 11.49 -0.06
C LEU A 70 -25.13 12.53 1.02
N THR A 71 -25.92 12.16 2.03
CA THR A 71 -26.06 12.98 3.23
C THR A 71 -24.76 12.96 4.03
N GLU A 72 -24.57 13.94 4.93
CA GLU A 72 -23.41 13.94 5.84
C GLU A 72 -23.31 12.65 6.66
N PHE A 73 -24.47 12.10 7.05
CA PHE A 73 -24.56 10.81 7.72
C PHE A 73 -24.02 9.66 6.85
N ALA A 74 -24.47 9.55 5.60
CA ALA A 74 -24.02 8.50 4.69
C ALA A 74 -22.55 8.66 4.31
N GLU A 75 -22.05 9.89 4.15
CA GLU A 75 -20.62 10.15 3.96
C GLU A 75 -19.82 9.62 5.15
N LYS A 76 -20.18 10.02 6.38
CA LYS A 76 -19.50 9.53 7.59
C LYS A 76 -19.52 8.01 7.69
N LEU A 77 -20.65 7.40 7.37
CA LEU A 77 -20.83 5.95 7.45
C LEU A 77 -20.00 5.22 6.38
N LEU A 78 -20.02 5.69 5.13
CA LEU A 78 -19.20 5.16 4.03
C LEU A 78 -17.71 5.27 4.34
N TRP A 79 -17.27 6.40 4.91
CA TRP A 79 -15.89 6.58 5.33
C TRP A 79 -15.48 5.70 6.51
N ALA A 80 -16.37 5.50 7.48
CA ALA A 80 -16.13 4.58 8.58
C ALA A 80 -15.93 3.15 8.08
N GLU A 81 -16.79 2.69 7.16
CA GLU A 81 -16.66 1.38 6.53
C GLU A 81 -15.38 1.26 5.71
N THR A 82 -15.07 2.27 4.89
CA THR A 82 -13.85 2.30 4.08
C THR A 82 -12.61 2.14 4.96
N ARG A 83 -12.59 2.79 6.13
CA ARG A 83 -11.50 2.70 7.11
C ARG A 83 -11.40 1.31 7.73
N ILE A 84 -12.52 0.71 8.11
CA ILE A 84 -12.55 -0.66 8.68
C ILE A 84 -12.08 -1.67 7.65
N ARG A 85 -12.60 -1.61 6.42
CA ARG A 85 -12.20 -2.49 5.31
C ARG A 85 -10.71 -2.35 5.02
N ALA A 86 -10.21 -1.12 4.95
CA ALA A 86 -8.79 -0.87 4.80
C ALA A 86 -8.00 -1.60 5.89
N ARG A 87 -8.39 -1.51 7.17
CA ARG A 87 -7.69 -2.17 8.30
C ARG A 87 -7.64 -3.70 8.19
N LEU A 88 -8.67 -4.34 7.63
CA LEU A 88 -8.78 -5.81 7.53
C LEU A 88 -8.06 -6.41 6.32
N ALA A 89 -7.81 -5.64 5.25
CA ALA A 89 -7.27 -6.16 4.00
C ALA A 89 -5.97 -6.99 4.14
N PRO A 90 -4.94 -6.56 4.92
CA PRO A 90 -3.70 -7.33 5.05
C PRO A 90 -3.89 -8.71 5.72
N GLN A 91 -4.82 -8.81 6.68
CA GLN A 91 -5.09 -10.06 7.38
C GLN A 91 -5.69 -11.11 6.44
N VAL A 92 -6.59 -10.66 5.56
CA VAL A 92 -7.17 -11.52 4.53
C VAL A 92 -6.13 -11.93 3.50
N GLU A 93 -5.24 -11.01 3.09
CA GLU A 93 -4.17 -11.31 2.13
C GLU A 93 -3.17 -12.35 2.67
N ASN A 94 -2.86 -12.29 3.97
CA ASN A 94 -2.03 -13.29 4.64
C ASN A 94 -2.68 -14.67 4.60
N LEU A 95 -3.96 -14.76 5.01
CA LEU A 95 -4.69 -16.04 5.02
C LEU A 95 -4.86 -16.62 3.62
N ALA A 96 -5.16 -15.78 2.63
CA ALA A 96 -5.26 -16.20 1.24
C ALA A 96 -3.93 -16.72 0.68
N THR A 97 -2.81 -16.15 1.15
CA THR A 97 -1.47 -16.63 0.79
C THR A 97 -1.17 -17.99 1.39
N GLU A 98 -1.52 -18.19 2.66
CA GLU A 98 -1.35 -19.47 3.36
C GLU A 98 -2.17 -20.58 2.68
N ILE A 99 -3.46 -20.34 2.41
CA ILE A 99 -4.32 -21.29 1.68
C ILE A 99 -3.78 -21.55 0.27
N GLY A 100 -3.33 -20.51 -0.45
CA GLY A 100 -2.77 -20.65 -1.80
C GLY A 100 -1.51 -21.51 -1.85
N ARG A 101 -0.66 -21.44 -0.82
CA ARG A 101 0.51 -22.31 -0.66
C ARG A 101 0.09 -23.77 -0.51
N GLU A 102 -0.80 -24.07 0.44
CA GLU A 102 -1.25 -25.45 0.71
C GLU A 102 -1.92 -26.10 -0.51
N LEU A 103 -2.78 -25.35 -1.23
CA LEU A 103 -3.40 -25.85 -2.45
C LEU A 103 -2.36 -26.12 -3.53
N SER A 104 -1.40 -25.22 -3.73
CA SER A 104 -0.43 -25.39 -4.81
C SER A 104 0.51 -26.57 -4.59
N ILE A 105 0.93 -26.81 -3.35
CA ILE A 105 1.71 -28.00 -2.96
C ILE A 105 0.89 -29.27 -3.24
N ALA A 106 -0.42 -29.24 -3.02
CA ALA A 106 -1.29 -30.40 -3.25
C ALA A 106 -1.56 -30.70 -4.74
N PHE A 107 -1.42 -29.73 -5.64
CA PHE A 107 -1.88 -29.86 -7.03
C PHE A 107 -0.78 -29.99 -8.09
N ASN A 108 0.49 -29.67 -7.82
CA ASN A 108 1.54 -29.79 -8.86
C ASN A 108 2.98 -29.93 -8.32
N ASP A 109 3.52 -31.16 -8.38
CA ASP A 109 4.88 -31.50 -7.96
C ASP A 109 6.00 -30.86 -8.81
N ALA A 110 5.69 -30.34 -10.01
CA ALA A 110 6.67 -29.77 -10.93
C ALA A 110 6.89 -28.25 -10.75
N VAL A 111 6.08 -27.59 -9.91
CA VAL A 111 6.14 -26.13 -9.76
C VAL A 111 7.31 -25.74 -8.88
N GLN A 112 8.13 -24.80 -9.37
CA GLN A 112 9.20 -24.23 -8.56
C GLN A 112 8.62 -23.34 -7.46
N ILE A 113 9.09 -23.54 -6.23
CA ILE A 113 8.70 -22.72 -5.08
C ILE A 113 9.94 -21.97 -4.59
N THR A 114 9.78 -20.69 -4.26
CA THR A 114 10.83 -19.91 -3.61
C THR A 114 10.27 -19.03 -2.50
N ASP A 115 10.92 -19.07 -1.34
CA ASP A 115 10.54 -18.29 -0.17
C ASP A 115 10.96 -16.82 -0.28
N CYS A 116 10.02 -15.93 -0.04
CA CYS A 116 10.25 -14.49 0.03
C CYS A 116 9.62 -13.91 1.29
N VAL A 117 10.42 -13.29 2.15
CA VAL A 117 9.93 -12.55 3.31
C VAL A 117 10.13 -11.08 3.02
N ALA A 118 9.10 -10.24 3.13
CA ALA A 118 9.22 -8.89 2.62
C ALA A 118 8.36 -7.85 3.32
N SER A 119 8.87 -6.62 3.32
CA SER A 119 8.09 -5.44 3.69
C SER A 119 6.90 -5.25 2.78
N HIS A 120 5.75 -4.94 3.39
CA HIS A 120 4.51 -4.75 2.67
C HIS A 120 4.66 -3.68 1.58
N ASP A 121 4.28 -4.05 0.35
CA ASP A 121 4.34 -3.18 -0.82
C ASP A 121 3.27 -3.60 -1.83
N LEU A 122 2.66 -2.63 -2.52
CA LEU A 122 1.60 -2.90 -3.50
C LEU A 122 2.11 -3.61 -4.76
N SER A 123 3.41 -3.56 -5.03
CA SER A 123 4.02 -4.25 -6.18
C SER A 123 4.20 -5.76 -5.93
N LEU A 124 4.28 -6.22 -4.69
CA LEU A 124 4.53 -7.63 -4.38
C LEU A 124 3.39 -8.58 -4.75
N PRO A 125 2.11 -8.28 -4.48
CA PRO A 125 1.02 -9.11 -4.99
C PRO A 125 1.03 -9.24 -6.51
N LEU A 126 1.40 -8.16 -7.22
CA LEU A 126 1.54 -8.18 -8.68
C LEU A 126 2.68 -9.11 -9.09
N LEU A 127 3.83 -9.02 -8.42
CA LEU A 127 4.99 -9.87 -8.68
C LEU A 127 4.65 -11.34 -8.46
N LYS A 128 4.07 -11.68 -7.30
CA LYS A 128 3.64 -13.05 -6.96
C LYS A 128 2.73 -13.64 -8.03
N ARG A 129 1.69 -12.89 -8.43
CA ARG A 129 0.75 -13.33 -9.47
C ARG A 129 1.45 -13.55 -10.81
N LEU A 130 2.31 -12.63 -11.23
CA LEU A 130 3.00 -12.72 -12.52
C LEU A 130 4.06 -13.83 -12.54
N CYS A 131 4.77 -14.09 -11.43
CA CYS A 131 5.64 -15.25 -11.29
C CYS A 131 4.85 -16.55 -11.55
N GLN A 132 3.66 -16.66 -10.96
CA GLN A 132 2.83 -17.84 -11.12
C GLN A 132 2.31 -17.99 -12.56
N THR A 133 1.80 -16.92 -13.16
CA THR A 133 1.13 -17.00 -14.48
C THR A 133 2.08 -16.99 -15.66
N GLU A 134 3.28 -16.42 -15.53
CA GLU A 134 4.20 -16.22 -16.66
C GLU A 134 5.54 -16.94 -16.53
N ARG A 135 5.85 -17.49 -15.35
CA ARG A 135 7.13 -18.16 -15.09
C ARG A 135 6.99 -19.52 -14.40
N GLU A 136 5.75 -19.98 -14.20
CA GLU A 136 5.47 -21.24 -13.47
C GLU A 136 6.20 -21.30 -12.11
N LEU A 137 6.36 -20.13 -11.47
CA LEU A 137 7.08 -19.95 -10.22
C LEU A 137 6.12 -19.50 -9.12
N LEU A 138 6.06 -20.24 -8.03
CA LEU A 138 5.35 -19.85 -6.83
C LEU A 138 6.29 -19.10 -5.89
N LEU A 139 5.98 -17.81 -5.74
CA LEU A 139 6.61 -16.97 -4.72
C LEU A 139 5.84 -17.15 -3.40
N ASP A 140 6.41 -17.93 -2.47
CA ASP A 140 5.86 -18.07 -1.12
C ASP A 140 6.19 -16.80 -0.32
N LEU A 141 5.26 -15.86 -0.40
CA LEU A 141 5.42 -14.51 0.11
C LEU A 141 4.88 -14.39 1.53
N ARG A 142 5.74 -14.01 2.49
CA ARG A 142 5.35 -13.65 3.86
C ARG A 142 5.66 -12.19 4.13
N TYR A 143 4.75 -11.48 4.78
CA TYR A 143 4.93 -10.05 5.05
C TYR A 143 5.51 -9.79 6.44
N GLU A 144 6.66 -9.13 6.47
CA GLU A 144 7.38 -8.74 7.69
C GLU A 144 8.07 -7.39 7.50
N GLY A 145 8.50 -6.72 8.58
CA GLY A 145 9.28 -5.49 8.45
C GLY A 145 10.62 -5.70 7.70
N SER A 146 11.13 -4.69 6.98
CA SER A 146 12.36 -4.82 6.18
C SER A 146 13.57 -5.35 6.95
N LEU A 147 13.72 -4.98 8.23
CA LEU A 147 14.80 -5.50 9.07
C LEU A 147 14.61 -6.97 9.42
N GLU A 148 13.38 -7.40 9.66
CA GLU A 148 13.09 -8.79 9.99
C GLU A 148 13.22 -9.70 8.78
N ALA A 149 12.77 -9.24 7.60
CA ALA A 149 13.03 -9.89 6.33
C ALA A 149 14.53 -10.17 6.11
N LEU A 150 15.39 -9.17 6.37
CA LEU A 150 16.84 -9.36 6.25
C LEU A 150 17.43 -10.30 7.31
N ARG A 151 16.88 -10.34 8.53
CA ARG A 151 17.30 -11.30 9.55
C ARG A 151 16.96 -12.71 9.14
N GLN A 152 15.74 -12.94 8.65
CA GLN A 152 15.31 -14.25 8.15
C GLN A 152 16.15 -14.73 6.97
N LEU A 153 16.46 -13.85 6.01
CA LEU A 153 17.39 -14.16 4.92
C LEU A 153 18.75 -14.62 5.46
N ARG A 154 19.32 -13.88 6.41
CA ARG A 154 20.64 -14.21 6.99
C ARG A 154 20.66 -15.50 7.80
N GLN A 155 19.52 -15.91 8.33
CA GLN A 155 19.32 -17.16 9.05
C GLN A 155 19.01 -18.33 8.11
N GLY A 156 18.86 -18.08 6.80
CA GLY A 156 18.52 -19.10 5.80
C GLY A 156 17.04 -19.48 5.78
N HIS A 157 16.16 -18.69 6.39
CA HIS A 157 14.72 -18.97 6.45
C HIS A 157 13.95 -18.50 5.19
N CYS A 158 14.59 -17.74 4.30
CA CYS A 158 14.03 -17.38 3.00
C CYS A 158 15.14 -17.15 1.97
N ALA A 159 14.80 -17.27 0.68
CA ALA A 159 15.73 -17.01 -0.42
C ALA A 159 15.80 -15.51 -0.78
N PHE A 160 14.69 -14.79 -0.60
CA PHE A 160 14.59 -13.37 -0.89
C PHE A 160 14.05 -12.57 0.31
N ALA A 161 14.65 -11.40 0.55
CA ALA A 161 14.18 -10.41 1.52
C ALA A 161 13.77 -9.10 0.84
N GLY A 162 12.52 -8.69 0.97
CA GLY A 162 12.04 -7.41 0.41
C GLY A 162 12.26 -6.21 1.35
N ILE A 163 13.04 -5.21 0.91
CA ILE A 163 13.36 -4.01 1.69
C ILE A 163 13.17 -2.69 0.95
N HIS A 164 12.79 -1.65 1.70
CA HIS A 164 12.72 -0.28 1.22
C HIS A 164 13.90 0.55 1.73
N LEU A 165 14.51 1.34 0.85
CA LEU A 165 15.59 2.27 1.21
C LEU A 165 15.32 3.65 0.60
N PRO A 166 15.44 4.75 1.37
CA PRO A 166 15.16 6.10 0.89
C PRO A 166 16.36 6.71 0.14
N LEU A 167 16.77 6.11 -0.99
CA LEU A 167 18.02 6.48 -1.67
C LEU A 167 17.93 7.79 -2.48
N SER A 168 16.72 8.30 -2.76
CA SER A 168 16.54 9.63 -3.37
C SER A 168 17.00 10.79 -2.47
N ARG A 169 17.20 10.52 -1.19
CA ARG A 169 17.75 11.45 -0.19
C ARG A 169 18.99 10.80 0.44
N PRO A 170 20.16 10.86 -0.22
CA PRO A 170 21.37 10.18 0.24
C PRO A 170 21.74 10.48 1.69
N GLU A 171 21.41 11.68 2.15
CA GLU A 171 21.59 12.10 3.52
C GLU A 171 20.87 11.16 4.52
N LEU A 172 19.72 10.57 4.18
CA LEU A 172 18.97 9.60 5.02
C LEU A 172 19.66 8.23 5.10
N ALA A 173 20.45 7.89 4.08
CA ALA A 173 21.15 6.61 3.93
C ALA A 173 22.67 6.77 3.94
N GLN A 174 23.20 7.84 4.53
CA GLN A 174 24.64 8.03 4.66
C GLN A 174 25.22 7.22 5.83
N ARG A 175 26.55 7.08 5.85
CA ARG A 175 27.24 6.41 6.96
C ARG A 175 26.91 7.09 8.28
N GLY A 176 26.50 6.29 9.26
CA GLY A 176 26.09 6.77 10.59
C GLY A 176 24.66 7.30 10.66
N SER A 177 23.86 7.26 9.59
CA SER A 177 22.42 7.52 9.68
C SER A 177 21.69 6.42 10.44
N LYS A 178 20.41 6.65 10.81
CA LYS A 178 19.57 5.59 11.40
C LYS A 178 19.41 4.41 10.44
N VAL A 179 19.22 4.67 9.15
CA VAL A 179 19.15 3.62 8.12
C VAL A 179 20.45 2.83 8.08
N HIS A 180 21.62 3.47 8.04
CA HIS A 180 22.89 2.75 8.05
C HIS A 180 23.07 1.91 9.33
N ARG A 181 22.76 2.45 10.52
CA ARG A 181 22.89 1.68 11.77
C ARG A 181 21.99 0.44 11.80
N ALA A 182 20.80 0.53 11.22
CA ALA A 182 19.84 -0.56 11.20
C ALA A 182 20.16 -1.62 10.13
N PHE A 183 20.47 -1.19 8.90
CA PHE A 183 20.63 -2.07 7.73
C PHE A 183 22.08 -2.48 7.47
N GLY A 184 23.05 -1.61 7.77
CA GLY A 184 24.48 -1.82 7.49
C GLY A 184 25.05 -3.13 8.07
N PRO A 185 24.73 -3.53 9.31
CA PRO A 185 25.18 -4.81 9.86
C PRO A 185 24.67 -6.03 9.08
N LEU A 186 23.51 -5.90 8.43
CA LEU A 186 22.79 -6.97 7.73
C LEU A 186 23.14 -7.05 6.23
N LEU A 187 23.54 -5.94 5.60
CA LEU A 187 23.86 -5.86 4.17
C LEU A 187 25.37 -5.76 3.93
N ARG A 188 26.09 -6.88 3.82
CA ARG A 188 27.56 -6.93 3.74
C ARG A 188 28.07 -7.13 2.31
N LEU A 189 29.13 -6.39 1.97
CA LEU A 189 29.79 -6.53 0.66
C LEU A 189 30.20 -7.97 0.39
N GLY A 190 29.99 -8.42 -0.85
CA GLY A 190 30.41 -9.74 -1.33
C GLY A 190 29.36 -10.85 -1.15
N ARG A 191 28.52 -10.75 -0.12
CA ARG A 191 27.48 -11.74 0.18
C ARG A 191 26.13 -11.32 -0.36
N GLU A 192 25.52 -10.29 0.20
CA GLU A 192 24.17 -9.88 -0.21
C GLU A 192 24.20 -9.10 -1.54
N LYS A 193 23.20 -9.38 -2.38
CA LYS A 193 22.95 -8.73 -3.68
C LYS A 193 21.58 -8.08 -3.66
N LEU A 194 21.44 -6.97 -4.39
CA LEU A 194 20.18 -6.27 -4.53
C LEU A 194 19.63 -6.45 -5.92
N ILE A 195 18.37 -6.84 -6.04
CA ILE A 195 17.59 -6.85 -7.27
C ILE A 195 16.58 -5.72 -7.16
N ARG A 196 16.63 -4.74 -8.05
CA ARG A 196 15.69 -3.62 -8.04
C ARG A 196 14.30 -4.09 -8.47
N VAL A 197 13.29 -3.81 -7.66
CA VAL A 197 11.89 -4.17 -7.92
C VAL A 197 11.15 -3.00 -8.52
N ALA A 198 11.15 -1.86 -7.84
CA ALA A 198 10.47 -0.64 -8.25
C ALA A 198 10.97 0.55 -7.41
N HIS A 199 10.61 1.75 -7.84
CA HIS A 199 10.63 2.95 -7.02
C HIS A 199 9.20 3.29 -6.61
N ARG A 200 9.03 3.88 -5.43
CA ARG A 200 7.72 4.37 -4.96
C ARG A 200 7.84 5.73 -4.27
N THR A 201 6.81 6.55 -4.43
CA THR A 201 6.76 7.88 -3.82
C THR A 201 6.01 7.86 -2.51
N GLN A 202 6.61 8.42 -1.45
CA GLN A 202 5.98 8.71 -0.17
C GLN A 202 5.87 10.21 0.06
N GLY A 203 4.83 10.60 0.80
CA GLY A 203 4.45 11.99 0.95
C GLY A 203 3.24 12.16 1.84
N LEU A 204 2.70 13.39 1.85
CA LEU A 204 1.55 13.76 2.66
C LEU A 204 0.26 13.64 1.86
N PHE A 205 -0.71 12.90 2.39
CA PHE A 205 -2.10 13.03 2.01
C PHE A 205 -2.65 14.33 2.62
N VAL A 206 -3.35 15.12 1.81
CA VAL A 206 -3.98 16.37 2.24
C VAL A 206 -5.39 16.47 1.64
N ALA A 207 -6.25 17.30 2.22
CA ALA A 207 -7.58 17.52 1.66
C ALA A 207 -7.51 17.99 0.20
N GLN A 208 -8.49 17.61 -0.62
CA GLN A 208 -8.58 18.00 -2.02
C GLN A 208 -8.50 19.52 -2.19
N GLY A 209 -7.71 19.98 -3.16
CA GLY A 209 -7.41 21.39 -3.39
C GLY A 209 -6.36 21.97 -2.43
N ASN A 210 -5.84 21.18 -1.49
CA ASN A 210 -4.87 21.58 -0.48
C ASN A 210 -5.19 22.93 0.20
N PRO A 211 -6.37 23.08 0.83
CA PRO A 211 -6.87 24.38 1.31
C PRO A 211 -6.02 24.99 2.42
N LEU A 212 -5.26 24.17 3.15
CA LEU A 212 -4.33 24.62 4.19
C LEU A 212 -2.96 24.98 3.63
N GLY A 213 -2.72 24.82 2.31
CA GLY A 213 -1.47 25.18 1.66
C GLY A 213 -0.26 24.41 2.18
N VAL A 214 -0.43 23.11 2.45
CA VAL A 214 0.63 22.23 2.95
C VAL A 214 1.66 22.00 1.85
N ARG A 215 2.94 22.22 2.15
CA ARG A 215 4.05 22.08 1.20
C ARG A 215 5.05 21.01 1.63
N GLY A 216 5.13 20.70 2.92
CA GLY A 216 6.15 19.80 3.42
C GLY A 216 5.95 19.36 4.87
N ILE A 217 6.97 18.68 5.39
CA ILE A 217 7.01 18.18 6.77
C ILE A 217 7.00 19.32 7.79
N GLU A 218 7.54 20.48 7.41
CA GLU A 218 7.56 21.72 8.18
C GLU A 218 6.17 22.26 8.54
N ASP A 219 5.13 21.89 7.78
CA ASP A 219 3.76 22.30 8.06
C ASP A 219 3.06 21.41 9.09
N LEU A 220 3.61 20.24 9.43
CA LEU A 220 2.92 19.29 10.31
C LEU A 220 2.55 19.84 11.71
N PRO A 221 3.34 20.71 12.38
CA PRO A 221 2.98 21.26 13.68
C PRO A 221 1.67 22.06 13.71
N ARG A 222 1.22 22.62 12.58
CA ARG A 222 -0.04 23.38 12.49
C ARG A 222 -1.25 22.53 12.07
N LEU A 223 -1.08 21.21 11.91
CA LEU A 223 -2.10 20.32 11.34
C LEU A 223 -2.58 19.28 12.36
N ARG A 224 -3.83 18.83 12.24
CA ARG A 224 -4.28 17.57 12.86
C ARG A 224 -3.75 16.42 12.00
N PHE A 225 -2.90 15.60 12.57
CA PHE A 225 -2.22 14.53 11.86
C PHE A 225 -2.80 13.15 12.18
N VAL A 226 -2.70 12.24 11.22
CA VAL A 226 -2.91 10.81 11.42
C VAL A 226 -1.74 10.04 10.84
N ASN A 227 -1.25 9.07 11.60
CA ASN A 227 0.02 8.43 11.36
C ASN A 227 -0.12 6.93 11.08
N ARG A 228 0.97 6.30 10.65
CA ARG A 228 1.11 4.85 10.64
C ARG A 228 1.63 4.35 11.99
N ALA A 229 1.36 3.08 12.28
CA ALA A 229 1.86 2.41 13.50
C ALA A 229 3.40 2.53 13.65
N PRO A 230 3.92 2.69 14.88
CA PRO A 230 5.34 2.82 15.23
C PRO A 230 6.25 1.75 14.63
N THR A 231 5.72 0.55 14.46
CA THR A 231 6.47 -0.62 13.96
C THR A 231 6.69 -0.60 12.44
N THR A 232 6.15 0.39 11.72
CA THR A 232 6.22 0.44 10.25
C THR A 232 7.43 1.23 9.75
N GLY A 233 8.01 0.80 8.62
CA GLY A 233 9.09 1.54 7.95
C GLY A 233 8.69 2.97 7.56
N THR A 234 7.42 3.19 7.19
CA THR A 234 6.86 4.51 6.90
C THR A 234 6.91 5.45 8.10
N ARG A 235 6.60 4.95 9.31
CA ARG A 235 6.67 5.73 10.54
C ARG A 235 8.12 6.08 10.90
N ALA A 236 9.03 5.12 10.76
CA ALA A 236 10.46 5.36 10.95
C ALA A 236 11.02 6.41 9.96
N LEU A 237 10.59 6.38 8.70
CA LEU A 237 10.97 7.36 7.69
C LEU A 237 10.46 8.77 8.04
N LEU A 238 9.19 8.89 8.45
CA LEU A 238 8.62 10.16 8.89
C LEU A 238 9.38 10.74 10.09
N GLU A 239 9.70 9.91 11.08
CA GLU A 239 10.43 10.35 12.28
C GLU A 239 11.86 10.79 11.96
N GLU A 240 12.53 10.16 10.99
CA GLU A 240 13.83 10.61 10.50
C GLU A 240 13.72 11.95 9.77
N LEU A 241 12.68 12.15 8.95
CA LEU A 241 12.40 13.45 8.33
C LEU A 241 12.19 14.53 9.40
N LEU A 242 11.31 14.27 10.37
CA LEU A 242 11.02 15.20 11.47
C LEU A 242 12.27 15.58 12.27
N ALA A 243 13.08 14.59 12.64
CA ALA A 243 14.32 14.81 13.38
C ALA A 243 15.28 15.74 12.62
N ARG A 244 15.37 15.62 11.30
CA ARG A 244 16.23 16.48 10.46
C ARG A 244 15.73 17.91 10.35
N HIS A 245 14.42 18.07 10.30
CA HIS A 245 13.79 19.38 10.35
C HIS A 245 13.71 19.94 11.78
N ARG A 246 14.23 19.21 12.78
CA ARG A 246 14.18 19.57 14.21
C ARG A 246 12.76 19.81 14.71
N ILE A 247 11.82 19.04 14.17
CA ILE A 247 10.41 19.08 14.57
C ILE A 247 10.19 17.98 15.59
N GLU A 248 9.75 18.36 16.78
CA GLU A 248 9.44 17.41 17.82
C GLU A 248 8.10 16.71 17.53
N PRO A 249 8.05 15.36 17.56
CA PRO A 249 6.80 14.60 17.47
C PRO A 249 5.66 15.13 18.35
N ALA A 250 5.97 15.56 19.57
CA ALA A 250 5.01 16.09 20.53
C ALA A 250 4.36 17.41 20.10
N SER A 251 5.01 18.17 19.21
CA SER A 251 4.48 19.42 18.66
C SER A 251 3.40 19.19 17.60
N ILE A 252 3.23 17.96 17.12
CA ILE A 252 2.26 17.61 16.06
C ILE A 252 0.98 17.06 16.71
N ARG A 253 -0.12 17.79 16.54
CA ARG A 253 -1.43 17.38 17.06
C ARG A 253 -1.87 16.07 16.40
N GLY A 254 -2.05 15.02 17.19
CA GLY A 254 -2.47 13.70 16.68
C GLY A 254 -1.32 12.83 16.17
N PHE A 255 -0.06 13.14 16.49
CA PHE A 255 1.09 12.31 16.08
C PHE A 255 0.96 10.82 16.45
N ASN A 256 0.30 10.55 17.58
CA ASN A 256 0.03 9.20 18.09
C ASN A 256 -1.36 8.67 17.70
N HIS A 257 -2.12 9.40 16.86
CA HIS A 257 -3.31 8.83 16.23
C HIS A 257 -2.85 7.96 15.07
N GLU A 258 -3.08 6.66 15.20
CA GLU A 258 -2.47 5.66 14.32
C GLU A 258 -3.51 4.90 13.49
N GLU A 259 -3.12 4.56 12.29
CA GLU A 259 -3.84 3.67 11.38
C GLU A 259 -2.92 2.53 10.92
N SER A 260 -3.51 1.35 10.69
CA SER A 260 -2.74 0.13 10.45
C SER A 260 -2.13 0.06 9.04
N ASN A 261 -2.69 0.77 8.06
CA ASN A 261 -2.22 0.79 6.67
C ASN A 261 -2.38 2.13 5.96
N HIS A 262 -1.78 2.28 4.77
CA HIS A 262 -1.79 3.52 3.99
C HIS A 262 -3.20 3.93 3.55
N LEU A 263 -4.05 2.96 3.20
CA LEU A 263 -5.42 3.25 2.76
C LEU A 263 -6.26 3.81 3.92
N ALA A 264 -6.06 3.31 5.14
CA ALA A 264 -6.73 3.81 6.33
C ALA A 264 -6.29 5.23 6.71
N VAL A 265 -4.98 5.55 6.62
CA VAL A 265 -4.46 6.93 6.75
C VAL A 265 -5.10 7.85 5.70
N ALA A 266 -5.06 7.45 4.44
CA ALA A 266 -5.64 8.23 3.33
C ALA A 266 -7.16 8.45 3.51
N ALA A 267 -7.89 7.42 3.95
CA ALA A 267 -9.32 7.52 4.23
C ALA A 267 -9.62 8.47 5.40
N ALA A 268 -8.76 8.51 6.43
CA ALA A 268 -8.92 9.42 7.55
C ALA A 268 -8.75 10.89 7.16
N VAL A 269 -7.81 11.20 6.26
CA VAL A 269 -7.67 12.55 5.69
C VAL A 269 -8.85 12.87 4.78
N ALA A 270 -9.25 11.92 3.92
CA ALA A 270 -10.36 12.12 3.00
C ALA A 270 -11.72 12.34 3.70
N SER A 271 -11.89 11.78 4.91
CA SER A 271 -13.09 12.00 5.72
C SER A 271 -13.03 13.27 6.59
N GLY A 272 -11.95 14.07 6.51
CA GLY A 272 -11.73 15.25 7.36
C GLY A 272 -11.43 14.94 8.83
N ALA A 273 -11.19 13.68 9.18
CA ALA A 273 -10.83 13.27 10.54
C ALA A 273 -9.41 13.73 10.92
N ALA A 274 -8.56 13.96 9.92
CA ALA A 274 -7.26 14.59 10.03
C ALA A 274 -7.06 15.56 8.86
N ASP A 275 -6.19 16.54 9.04
CA ASP A 275 -5.82 17.52 8.02
C ASP A 275 -4.71 16.97 7.10
N ALA A 276 -3.83 16.13 7.65
CA ALA A 276 -2.79 15.45 6.89
C ALA A 276 -2.45 14.06 7.46
N GLY A 277 -1.84 13.22 6.61
CA GLY A 277 -1.27 11.93 7.01
C GLY A 277 -0.14 11.51 6.06
N PHE A 278 0.75 10.60 6.47
CA PHE A 278 1.92 10.22 5.67
C PHE A 278 1.80 8.80 5.09
N GLY A 279 2.15 8.62 3.82
CA GLY A 279 2.13 7.30 3.18
C GLY A 279 2.50 7.30 1.71
N ILE A 280 2.28 6.14 1.05
CA ILE A 280 2.57 5.96 -0.37
C ILE A 280 1.52 6.66 -1.25
N GLN A 281 1.96 7.28 -2.33
CA GLN A 281 1.09 8.01 -3.26
C GLN A 281 -0.06 7.16 -3.82
N ALA A 282 0.20 5.88 -4.12
CA ALA A 282 -0.80 4.95 -4.61
C ALA A 282 -2.05 4.82 -3.71
N ALA A 283 -1.92 5.08 -2.40
CA ALA A 283 -3.06 5.03 -1.50
C ALA A 283 -4.00 6.24 -1.65
N ALA A 284 -3.57 7.33 -2.29
CA ALA A 284 -4.42 8.47 -2.63
C ALA A 284 -5.33 8.20 -3.85
N THR A 285 -4.96 7.25 -4.71
CA THR A 285 -5.72 6.94 -5.93
C THR A 285 -7.18 6.60 -5.63
N GLY A 286 -8.09 7.20 -6.41
CA GLY A 286 -9.53 6.99 -6.29
C GLY A 286 -10.17 7.64 -5.06
N LYS A 287 -9.45 8.50 -4.32
CA LYS A 287 -9.97 9.24 -3.16
C LYS A 287 -10.02 10.74 -3.46
N SER A 288 -10.92 11.45 -2.79
CA SER A 288 -11.08 12.90 -2.89
C SER A 288 -10.06 13.62 -1.98
N ILE A 289 -8.77 13.38 -2.23
CA ILE A 289 -7.63 13.98 -1.52
C ILE A 289 -6.51 14.27 -2.50
N ASP A 290 -5.69 15.25 -2.18
CA ASP A 290 -4.46 15.55 -2.91
C ASP A 290 -3.24 14.94 -2.20
N PHE A 291 -2.10 14.95 -2.89
CA PHE A 291 -0.87 14.35 -2.41
C PHE A 291 0.33 15.29 -2.61
N VAL A 292 1.10 15.50 -1.54
CA VAL A 292 2.34 16.28 -1.56
C VAL A 292 3.53 15.31 -1.52
N PRO A 293 4.25 15.10 -2.64
CA PRO A 293 5.36 14.15 -2.70
C PRO A 293 6.59 14.67 -1.92
N LEU A 294 7.26 13.80 -1.17
CA LEU A 294 8.41 14.19 -0.32
C LEU A 294 9.67 13.35 -0.59
N ILE A 295 9.50 12.04 -0.75
CA ILE A 295 10.60 11.08 -0.89
C ILE A 295 10.24 10.03 -1.94
N VAL A 296 11.23 9.63 -2.74
CA VAL A 296 11.18 8.39 -3.51
C VAL A 296 12.00 7.31 -2.79
N GLU A 297 11.38 6.18 -2.49
CA GLU A 297 12.03 5.00 -1.95
C GLU A 297 12.34 4.00 -3.07
N ASP A 298 13.45 3.31 -2.91
CA ASP A 298 13.87 2.20 -3.74
C ASP A 298 13.42 0.91 -3.05
N TYR A 299 12.73 0.05 -3.80
CA TYR A 299 12.33 -1.26 -3.33
C TYR A 299 13.22 -2.34 -3.95
N PHE A 300 13.83 -3.16 -3.10
CA PHE A 300 14.76 -4.21 -3.50
C PHE A 300 14.30 -5.57 -2.97
N LEU A 301 14.52 -6.61 -3.77
CA LEU A 301 14.70 -7.96 -3.24
C LEU A 301 16.19 -8.15 -2.95
N VAL A 302 16.51 -8.57 -1.74
CA VAL A 302 17.86 -8.93 -1.31
C VAL A 302 17.96 -10.44 -1.31
N CYS A 303 19.05 -10.96 -1.83
CA CYS A 303 19.37 -12.39 -1.79
C CYS A 303 20.86 -12.58 -1.56
N GLU A 304 21.26 -13.81 -1.28
CA GLU A 304 22.67 -14.19 -1.27
C GLU A 304 23.19 -14.30 -2.72
N ARG A 305 24.50 -14.23 -2.89
CA ARG A 305 25.12 -14.29 -4.22
C ARG A 305 24.78 -15.59 -4.94
N GLU A 306 24.82 -16.69 -4.21
CA GLU A 306 24.57 -18.05 -4.68
C GLU A 306 23.11 -18.21 -5.12
N THR A 307 22.18 -17.50 -4.48
CA THR A 307 20.75 -17.51 -4.86
C THR A 307 20.54 -16.98 -6.28
N LEU A 308 21.38 -16.06 -6.78
CA LEU A 308 21.27 -15.54 -8.14
C LEU A 308 21.49 -16.59 -9.23
N GLU A 309 22.13 -17.72 -8.89
CA GLU A 309 22.38 -18.82 -9.83
C GLU A 309 21.19 -19.80 -9.91
N THR A 310 20.14 -19.57 -9.12
CA THR A 310 18.94 -20.42 -9.11
C THR A 310 17.99 -20.07 -10.26
N PRO A 311 17.26 -21.05 -10.83
CA PRO A 311 16.22 -20.79 -11.83
C PRO A 311 15.15 -19.80 -11.34
N ALA A 312 14.80 -19.85 -10.05
CA ALA A 312 13.84 -18.94 -9.45
C ALA A 312 14.31 -17.47 -9.49
N ALA A 313 15.59 -17.22 -9.21
CA ALA A 313 16.17 -15.88 -9.31
C ALA A 313 16.16 -15.35 -10.75
N ASP A 314 16.55 -16.19 -11.72
CA ASP A 314 16.51 -15.83 -13.14
C ASP A 314 15.09 -15.50 -13.60
N ALA A 315 14.09 -16.30 -13.21
CA ALA A 315 12.69 -16.08 -13.50
C ALA A 315 12.18 -14.74 -12.94
N ILE A 316 12.50 -14.42 -11.67
CA ILE A 316 12.13 -13.16 -11.02
C ILE A 316 12.81 -11.97 -11.72
N VAL A 317 14.13 -12.05 -11.95
CA VAL A 317 14.91 -10.98 -12.58
C VAL A 317 14.39 -10.70 -14.00
N SER A 318 14.21 -11.75 -14.80
CA SER A 318 13.70 -11.66 -16.17
C SER A 318 12.26 -11.14 -16.21
N LEU A 319 11.42 -11.50 -15.24
CA LEU A 319 10.08 -10.93 -15.11
C LEU A 319 10.10 -9.45 -14.75
N LEU A 320 10.92 -9.05 -13.76
CA LEU A 320 11.06 -7.63 -13.37
C LEU A 320 11.61 -6.76 -14.51
N ALA A 321 12.44 -7.32 -15.38
CA ALA A 321 12.95 -6.63 -16.58
C ALA A 321 11.92 -6.56 -17.73
N SER A 322 10.81 -7.29 -17.66
CA SER A 322 9.85 -7.43 -18.75
C SER A 322 8.99 -6.18 -18.95
N THR A 323 8.49 -5.99 -20.19
CA THR A 323 7.49 -4.96 -20.50
C THR A 323 6.23 -5.13 -19.66
N ARG A 324 5.80 -6.38 -19.45
CA ARG A 324 4.61 -6.68 -18.65
C ARG A 324 4.70 -6.13 -17.24
N TRP A 325 5.84 -6.33 -16.57
CA TRP A 325 6.06 -5.79 -15.23
C TRP A 325 5.97 -4.27 -15.24
N ARG A 326 6.64 -3.62 -16.19
CA ARG A 326 6.60 -2.15 -16.34
C ARG A 326 5.17 -1.64 -16.52
N GLU A 327 4.37 -2.29 -17.35
CA GLU A 327 2.95 -1.93 -17.57
C GLU A 327 2.11 -2.08 -16.30
N GLN A 328 2.28 -3.16 -15.53
CA GLN A 328 1.52 -3.39 -14.31
C GLN A 328 1.90 -2.39 -13.21
N VAL A 329 3.20 -2.12 -13.02
CA VAL A 329 3.69 -1.14 -12.03
C VAL A 329 3.26 0.27 -12.39
N ALA A 330 3.23 0.63 -13.68
CA ALA A 330 2.78 1.94 -14.14
C ALA A 330 1.31 2.27 -13.78
N GLN A 331 0.49 1.26 -13.45
CA GLN A 331 -0.88 1.47 -12.96
C GLN A 331 -0.93 1.94 -11.50
N LEU A 332 0.18 1.82 -10.75
CA LEU A 332 0.27 2.26 -9.36
C LEU A 332 0.79 3.70 -9.31
N ALA A 333 -0.05 4.64 -8.86
CA ALA A 333 0.34 6.05 -8.80
C ALA A 333 1.59 6.25 -7.90
N GLY A 334 2.56 7.01 -8.40
CA GLY A 334 3.82 7.27 -7.72
C GLY A 334 4.80 6.10 -7.71
N TYR A 335 4.52 5.02 -8.44
CA TYR A 335 5.47 3.93 -8.68
C TYR A 335 6.16 4.08 -10.04
N SER A 336 7.39 3.59 -10.13
CA SER A 336 8.15 3.49 -11.38
C SER A 336 8.91 2.18 -11.42
N ALA A 337 8.88 1.51 -12.57
CA ALA A 337 9.66 0.31 -12.84
C ALA A 337 11.05 0.62 -13.45
N GLN A 338 11.53 1.86 -13.28
CA GLN A 338 12.85 2.25 -13.76
C GLN A 338 13.93 1.37 -13.10
N GLY A 339 14.77 0.74 -13.93
CA GLY A 339 15.82 -0.18 -13.51
C GLY A 339 15.32 -1.48 -12.86
N SER A 340 14.03 -1.80 -12.91
CA SER A 340 13.51 -3.08 -12.41
C SER A 340 14.23 -4.26 -13.08
N GLY A 341 14.57 -5.28 -12.28
CA GLY A 341 15.36 -6.43 -12.71
C GLY A 341 16.87 -6.19 -12.70
N GLU A 342 17.36 -4.96 -12.50
CA GLU A 342 18.79 -4.73 -12.36
C GLU A 342 19.33 -5.36 -11.07
N ILE A 343 20.33 -6.24 -11.23
CA ILE A 343 21.15 -6.72 -10.13
C ILE A 343 22.22 -5.66 -9.85
N VAL A 344 22.15 -5.02 -8.70
CA VAL A 344 23.03 -3.91 -8.32
C VAL A 344 23.90 -4.27 -7.12
N SER A 345 25.17 -3.84 -7.15
CA SER A 345 26.09 -4.09 -6.05
C SER A 345 25.83 -3.12 -4.89
N LEU A 346 25.97 -3.61 -3.67
CA LEU A 346 25.87 -2.79 -2.45
C LEU A 346 26.79 -1.57 -2.47
N ARG A 347 28.04 -1.73 -2.95
CA ARG A 347 29.01 -0.63 -3.05
C ARG A 347 28.55 0.50 -3.98
N ARG A 348 27.91 0.15 -5.11
CA ARG A 348 27.42 1.16 -6.07
C ARG A 348 26.16 1.86 -5.54
N THR A 349 25.28 1.11 -4.90
CA THR A 349 23.93 1.56 -4.57
C THR A 349 23.83 2.26 -3.22
N LEU A 350 24.57 1.81 -2.22
CA LEU A 350 24.39 2.25 -0.84
C LEU A 350 25.39 3.35 -0.48
N PRO A 351 24.93 4.57 -0.11
CA PRO A 351 25.82 5.70 0.14
C PRO A 351 26.82 5.47 1.29
N TRP A 352 26.50 4.63 2.27
CA TRP A 352 27.40 4.33 3.40
C TRP A 352 28.62 3.47 3.04
N TYR A 353 28.72 2.97 1.81
CA TYR A 353 29.90 2.27 1.28
C TYR A 353 30.77 3.14 0.37
N ARG A 354 30.37 4.39 0.13
CA ARG A 354 31.13 5.36 -0.67
C ARG A 354 32.13 6.13 0.18
#